data_AF-A0A832GDG7-F1
#
_entry.id   AF-A0A832GDG7-F1
#
_cell.length_a   1.000
_cell.length_b   1.000
_cell.length_c   1.000
_cell.angle_alpha   90.00
_cell.angle_beta   90.00
_cell.angle_gamma   90.00
#
_symmetry.space_group_name_H-M   'P 1'
#
loop_
_entity.id
_entity.type
_entity.pdbx_description
1 polymer ?
#
loop_
_entity_poly.entity_id
_entity_poly.type
_entity_poly.pdbx_seq_one_letter_code
_entity_poly.pdbx_strand_id
1 'polypeptide(L)' 'MGQKVNPLGFRMGITEDWKSRWYAPKAAYGEFLVE' A
#
# COMPACT_ATOMS: atom_id res chain seq x y z
N MET A 1 -9.15 -19.63 17.93
CA MET A 1 -7.96 -19.13 17.21
C MET A 1 -8.45 -18.15 16.15
N GLY A 2 -8.25 -16.85 16.37
CA GLY A 2 -8.84 -15.79 15.53
C GLY A 2 -8.09 -15.53 14.24
N GLN A 3 -8.68 -14.69 13.39
CA GLN A 3 -8.06 -14.18 12.17
C GLN A 3 -6.77 -13.42 12.55
N LYS A 4 -5.64 -13.80 11.95
CA LYS A 4 -4.36 -13.12 12.15
C LYS A 4 -4.18 -12.04 11.09
N VAL A 5 -3.65 -10.89 11.49
CA VAL A 5 -3.35 -9.78 10.58
C VAL A 5 -2.15 -10.12 9.69
N ASN A 6 -2.15 -9.63 8.45
CA ASN A 6 -1.00 -9.76 7.57
C ASN A 6 0.19 -8.93 8.13
N PRO A 7 1.32 -9.56 8.45
CA PRO A 7 2.47 -8.88 9.04
C PRO A 7 3.09 -7.82 8.14
N LEU A 8 2.99 -7.93 6.80
CA LEU A 8 3.51 -6.94 5.85
C LEU A 8 2.71 -5.63 5.96
N GLY A 9 1.38 -5.74 5.90
CA GLY A 9 0.50 -4.57 6.06
C GLY A 9 0.62 -3.95 7.45
N PHE A 10 0.83 -4.78 8.48
CA PHE A 10 1.00 -4.31 9.86
C PHE A 10 2.28 -3.49 10.06
N ARG A 11 3.33 -3.72 9.26
CA ARG A 11 4.64 -3.06 9.39
C ARG A 11 4.92 -2.01 8.33
N MET A 12 3.97 -1.78 7.42
CA MET A 12 4.10 -0.79 6.35
C MET A 12 4.17 0.62 6.93
N GLY A 13 5.23 1.36 6.61
CA GLY A 13 5.49 2.70 7.13
C GLY A 13 6.21 2.76 8.49
N ILE A 14 6.59 1.63 9.07
CA ILE A 14 7.42 1.56 10.28
C ILE A 14 8.77 0.92 9.98
N THR A 15 8.76 -0.36 9.59
CA THR A 15 9.98 -1.12 9.28
C THR A 15 10.09 -1.49 7.80
N GLU A 16 8.95 -1.59 7.11
CA GLU A 16 8.91 -1.84 5.66
C GLU A 16 8.37 -0.59 4.93
N ASP A 17 8.96 -0.30 3.78
CA ASP A 17 8.57 0.81 2.90
C ASP A 17 7.59 0.36 1.80
N TRP A 18 6.82 1.31 1.29
CA TRP A 18 5.91 1.08 0.16
C TRP A 18 6.66 0.56 -1.06
N LYS A 19 6.16 -0.51 -1.68
CA LYS A 19 6.75 -1.09 -2.90
C LYS A 19 6.54 -0.20 -4.13
N SER A 20 5.44 0.55 -4.17
CA SER A 20 5.11 1.52 -5.22
C SER A 20 5.09 2.92 -4.62
N ARG A 21 6.13 3.72 -4.91
CA ARG A 21 6.30 5.09 -4.38
C ARG A 21 6.12 6.09 -5.52
N TRP A 22 4.87 6.49 -5.74
CA TRP A 22 4.50 7.51 -6.71
C TRP A 22 3.37 8.37 -6.16
N TYR A 23 3.16 9.54 -6.76
CA TYR A 23 2.10 10.47 -6.40
C TYR A 23 1.24 10.74 -7.63
N ALA A 24 -0.08 10.77 -7.46
CA ALA A 24 -0.99 11.16 -8.52
C ALA A 24 -2.09 12.09 -7.98
N PRO A 25 -2.61 12.99 -8.82
CA PRO A 25 -3.81 13.73 -8.49
C PRO A 25 -5.00 12.76 -8.36
N LYS A 26 -6.00 13.14 -7.54
CA LYS A 26 -7.17 12.30 -7.24
C LYS A 26 -7.88 11.75 -8.48
N ALA A 27 -7.90 12.52 -9.57
CA ALA A 27 -8.51 12.13 -10.84
C ALA A 27 -7.73 11.02 -11.57
N ALA A 28 -6.40 10.96 -11.43
CA ALA A 28 -5.54 10.05 -12.17
C ALA A 28 -5.06 8.84 -11.34
N TYR A 29 -5.33 8.80 -10.03
CA TYR A 29 -4.90 7.70 -9.17
C TYR A 29 -5.40 6.33 -9.64
N GLY A 30 -6.65 6.27 -10.14
CA GLY A 30 -7.23 5.02 -10.65
C GLY A 30 -6.54 4.51 -11.91
N GLU A 31 -6.09 5.41 -12.79
CA GLU A 31 -5.38 5.06 -14.01
C GLU A 31 -3.98 4.51 -13.68
N PHE A 32 -3.22 5.19 -12.82
CA PHE A 32 -1.87 4.77 -12.42
C PHE A 32 -1.82 3.54 -11.50
N LEU A 33 -2.94 3.15 -10.87
CA LEU A 33 -3.00 1.94 -10.06
C LEU A 33 -3.21 0.67 -10.91
N VAL A 34 -3.84 0.82 -12.06
CA VAL A 34 -4.25 -0.29 -12.94
C VAL A 34 -3.14 -0.66 -13.93
N GLU A 35 -2.27 0.29 -14.27
CA GLU A 35 -1.05 0.07 -15.07
C GLU A 35 0.01 -0.74 -14.31
#